data_AF-A0A7J8JRJ2-F1
#
_entry.id   AF-A0A7J8JRJ2-F1
#
_cell.length_a   1.000
_cell.length_b   1.000
_cell.length_c   1.000
_cell.angle_alpha   90.00
_cell.angle_beta   90.00
_cell.angle_gamma   90.00
#
_symmetry.space_group_name_H-M   'P 1'
#
loop_
_entity.id
_entity.type
_entity.pdbx_description
1 polymer ?
#
loop_
_entity_poly.entity_id
_entity_poly.type
_entity_poly.pdbx_seq_one_letter_code
_entity_poly.pdbx_strand_id
1 'polypeptide(L)'
;MYEGTHSQLRSELDKMNKEMASVQECYLEVCREKDSLEAALRKTFEKEQQAREKKMKEELLQQLEKEWQSKLDQTIKAMKKKTSESYSQTDQVTTVEVISQKEMAIMIKEQKQKIQQDLEQEKEIAIKGALKKLEVELELKYCENIAKQVETAVQNARRRWLEELPELSEYKAHVRAEQRRWEEQQETSVAKRILFAVSEAKEKWKSELENMKKTVMPGKELEEKIHSLQRELELKDQEVPVAVRAELAKARSEWNKEKQEEIHRIQEQNEEDYRQFLDDHRNKINEVLAAAKEDFLKQKMELLLQKETELQACLDQSRREWTMQEARRIQLELCQYEEDILTVLELLLKDTQKEHVSGSEDKRLADLVSTCSSKWVSVRYFEKLKACVQKAFQDILSLLTENANPQWEKRNTAKVSKDPATGVTGRGDPGALVALPAPTSEHHAQVLASQAEAEADKRKIPEIEDSCCGRGFQELEKAKQECQDLKRKLETCCRNLQHLERKHKAVVEKIGGQI
;
A
#
# COMPACT_ATOMS: atom_id res chain seq x y z
N MET A 1 77.23 -31.60 -10.71
CA MET A 1 76.12 -30.80 -11.29
C MET A 1 74.78 -31.10 -10.63
N TYR A 2 74.33 -32.37 -10.56
CA TYR A 2 73.03 -32.74 -9.95
C TYR A 2 72.90 -32.48 -8.43
N GLU A 3 73.96 -32.63 -7.64
CA GLU A 3 73.90 -32.35 -6.18
C GLU A 3 73.81 -30.86 -5.84
N GLY A 4 74.40 -30.00 -6.69
CA GLY A 4 74.35 -28.55 -6.54
C GLY A 4 72.94 -28.00 -6.80
N THR A 5 72.29 -28.48 -7.86
CA THR A 5 70.90 -28.10 -8.17
C THR A 5 69.92 -28.61 -7.12
N HIS A 6 70.14 -29.84 -6.60
CA HIS A 6 69.32 -30.37 -5.51
C HIS A 6 69.45 -29.55 -4.22
N SER A 7 70.66 -29.11 -3.87
CA SER A 7 70.90 -28.30 -2.67
C SER A 7 70.27 -26.91 -2.79
N GLN A 8 70.33 -26.32 -3.99
CA GLN A 8 69.74 -25.03 -4.29
C GLN A 8 68.20 -25.07 -4.18
N LEU A 9 67.56 -26.09 -4.74
CA LEU A 9 66.11 -26.28 -4.64
C LEU A 9 65.63 -26.48 -3.20
N ARG A 10 66.38 -27.19 -2.35
CA ARG A 10 66.06 -27.29 -0.91
C ARG A 10 66.11 -25.93 -0.22
N SER A 11 67.16 -25.14 -0.50
CA SER A 11 67.28 -23.81 0.09
C SER A 11 66.16 -22.86 -0.35
N GLU A 12 65.72 -22.94 -1.61
CA GLU A 12 64.59 -22.16 -2.12
C GLU A 12 63.27 -22.61 -1.47
N LEU A 13 63.07 -23.92 -1.29
CA LEU A 13 61.91 -24.47 -0.59
C LEU A 13 61.85 -24.04 0.88
N ASP A 14 62.98 -24.08 1.59
CA ASP A 14 63.06 -23.64 2.99
C ASP A 14 62.81 -22.13 3.13
N LYS A 15 63.30 -21.35 2.17
CA LYS A 15 63.03 -19.91 2.11
C LYS A 15 61.54 -19.64 1.89
N MET A 16 60.94 -20.31 0.91
CA MET A 16 59.51 -20.19 0.62
C MET A 16 58.65 -20.63 1.81
N ASN A 17 59.03 -21.70 2.53
CA ASN A 17 58.32 -22.15 3.72
C ASN A 17 58.37 -21.12 4.86
N LYS A 18 59.51 -20.44 5.05
CA LYS A 18 59.62 -19.36 6.05
C LYS A 18 58.79 -18.13 5.66
N GLU A 19 58.82 -17.75 4.38
CA GLU A 19 58.01 -16.65 3.86
C GLU A 19 56.51 -16.99 4.01
N MET A 20 56.10 -18.22 3.67
CA MET A 20 54.74 -18.71 3.86
C MET A 20 54.30 -18.67 5.32
N ALA A 21 55.16 -19.10 6.26
CA ALA A 21 54.86 -19.03 7.69
C ALA A 21 54.69 -17.58 8.18
N SER A 22 55.52 -16.65 7.70
CA SER A 22 55.40 -15.22 8.05
C SER A 22 54.11 -14.59 7.52
N VAL A 23 53.68 -14.98 6.30
CA VAL A 23 52.42 -14.54 5.72
C VAL A 23 51.24 -15.11 6.51
N GLN A 24 51.30 -16.37 6.92
CA GLN A 24 50.26 -16.98 7.77
C GLN A 24 50.15 -16.27 9.12
N GLU A 25 51.27 -15.93 9.76
CA GLU A 25 51.27 -15.22 11.04
C GLU A 25 50.68 -13.80 10.89
N CYS A 26 51.09 -13.06 9.84
CA CYS A 26 50.51 -11.76 9.51
C CYS A 26 49.00 -11.84 9.24
N TYR A 27 48.54 -12.86 8.50
CA TYR A 27 47.12 -13.06 8.24
C TYR A 27 46.32 -13.32 9.53
N LEU A 28 46.85 -14.12 10.45
CA LEU A 28 46.21 -14.38 11.74
C LEU A 28 46.14 -13.12 12.62
N GLU A 29 47.18 -12.29 12.59
CA GLU A 29 47.21 -11.03 13.33
C GLU A 29 46.17 -10.03 12.80
N VAL A 30 46.09 -9.87 11.48
CA VAL A 30 45.06 -9.06 10.82
C VAL A 30 43.65 -9.58 11.15
N CYS A 31 43.45 -10.89 11.20
CA CYS A 31 42.17 -11.48 11.58
C CYS A 31 41.79 -11.14 13.03
N ARG A 32 42.75 -11.20 13.98
CA ARG A 32 42.51 -10.82 15.39
C ARG A 32 42.22 -9.32 15.55
N GLU A 33 42.94 -8.45 14.84
CA GLU A 33 42.68 -7.02 14.86
C GLU A 33 41.30 -6.68 14.31
N LYS A 34 40.92 -7.33 13.20
CA LYS A 34 39.59 -7.19 12.60
C LYS A 34 38.50 -7.61 13.58
N ASP A 35 38.63 -8.77 14.23
CA ASP A 35 37.66 -9.24 15.24
C ASP A 35 37.57 -8.29 16.44
N SER A 36 38.71 -7.74 16.89
CA SER A 36 38.75 -6.75 17.98
C SER A 36 38.05 -5.43 17.60
N LEU A 37 38.27 -4.94 16.37
CA LEU A 37 37.61 -3.74 15.85
C LEU A 37 36.11 -3.95 15.67
N GLU A 38 35.70 -5.11 15.16
CA GLU A 38 34.28 -5.48 15.05
C GLU A 38 33.60 -5.50 16.43
N ALA A 39 34.25 -6.09 17.44
CA ALA A 39 33.73 -6.11 18.81
C ALA A 39 33.61 -4.70 19.42
N ALA A 40 34.61 -3.84 19.20
CA ALA A 40 34.57 -2.45 19.64
C ALA A 40 33.43 -1.66 18.97
N LEU A 41 33.26 -1.82 17.65
CA LEU A 41 32.19 -1.18 16.89
C LEU A 41 30.80 -1.62 17.36
N ARG A 42 30.57 -2.93 17.55
CA ARG A 42 29.30 -3.45 18.11
C ARG A 42 28.99 -2.83 19.46
N LYS A 43 29.98 -2.76 20.36
CA LYS A 43 29.81 -2.17 21.69
C LYS A 43 29.49 -0.67 21.62
N THR A 44 30.07 0.07 20.67
CA THR A 44 29.75 1.50 20.50
C THR A 44 28.34 1.70 19.95
N PHE A 45 27.93 0.88 18.97
CA PHE A 45 26.60 0.94 18.39
C PHE A 45 25.52 0.63 19.42
N GLU A 46 25.70 -0.42 20.21
CA GLU A 46 24.75 -0.82 21.25
C GLU A 46 24.57 0.28 22.32
N LYS A 47 25.65 0.94 22.73
CA LYS A 47 25.59 2.09 23.64
C LYS A 47 24.84 3.28 23.03
N GLU A 48 25.09 3.58 21.77
CA GLU A 48 24.44 4.69 21.07
C GLU A 48 22.95 4.42 20.84
N GLN A 49 22.59 3.18 20.52
CA GLN A 49 21.20 2.73 20.42
C GLN A 49 20.49 2.86 21.76
N GLN A 50 21.08 2.36 22.86
CA GLN A 50 20.49 2.50 24.20
C GLN A 50 20.30 3.97 24.59
N ALA A 51 21.22 4.86 24.23
CA ALA A 51 21.09 6.29 24.50
C ALA A 51 19.93 6.92 23.70
N ARG A 52 19.79 6.58 22.41
CA ARG A 52 18.67 7.05 21.56
C ARG A 52 17.32 6.54 22.06
N GLU A 53 17.24 5.27 22.42
CA GLU A 53 16.01 4.67 22.96
C GLU A 53 15.59 5.33 24.28
N LYS A 54 16.55 5.60 25.18
CA LYS A 54 16.26 6.33 26.43
C LYS A 54 15.72 7.72 26.14
N LYS A 55 16.36 8.46 25.24
CA LYS A 55 15.93 9.81 24.87
C LYS A 55 14.53 9.83 24.26
N MET A 56 14.22 8.90 23.36
CA MET A 56 12.89 8.79 22.74
C MET A 56 11.82 8.44 23.79
N LYS A 57 12.10 7.52 24.71
CA LYS A 57 11.18 7.17 25.81
C LYS A 57 10.88 8.40 26.68
N GLU A 58 11.89 9.21 26.97
CA GLU A 58 11.76 10.42 27.78
C GLU A 58 10.95 11.51 27.06
N GLU A 59 11.16 11.70 25.75
CA GLU A 59 10.36 12.61 24.92
C GLU A 59 8.88 12.19 24.83
N LEU A 60 8.61 10.90 24.68
CA LEU A 60 7.24 10.35 24.66
C LEU A 60 6.54 10.52 26.01
N LEU A 61 7.24 10.27 27.13
CA LEU A 61 6.69 10.50 28.47
C LEU A 61 6.33 11.98 28.68
N GLN A 62 7.17 12.90 28.22
CA GLN A 62 6.87 14.34 28.31
C GLN A 62 5.68 14.76 27.43
N GLN A 63 5.52 14.17 26.24
CA GLN A 63 4.35 14.44 25.40
C GLN A 63 3.07 13.92 26.06
N LEU A 64 3.11 12.71 26.60
CA LEU A 64 1.96 12.11 27.28
C LEU A 64 1.54 12.91 28.53
N GLU A 65 2.52 13.38 29.31
CA GLU A 65 2.26 14.22 30.50
C GLU A 65 1.58 15.55 30.12
N LYS A 66 2.04 16.19 29.03
CA LYS A 66 1.40 17.41 28.50
C LYS A 66 -0.03 17.18 28.03
N GLU A 67 -0.27 16.08 27.31
CA GLU A 67 -1.63 15.72 26.88
C GLU A 67 -2.56 15.44 28.05
N TRP A 68 -2.06 14.76 29.08
CA TRP A 68 -2.80 14.49 30.31
C TRP A 68 -3.15 15.77 31.05
N GLN A 69 -2.20 16.69 31.23
CA GLN A 69 -2.44 18.00 31.83
C GLN A 69 -3.50 18.78 31.04
N SER A 70 -3.44 18.76 29.70
CA SER A 70 -4.42 19.42 28.84
C SER A 70 -5.84 18.84 29.01
N LYS A 71 -5.97 17.51 29.07
CA LYS A 71 -7.27 16.84 29.27
C LYS A 71 -7.84 17.11 30.67
N LEU A 72 -6.99 17.16 31.69
CA LEU A 72 -7.40 17.51 33.05
C LEU A 72 -7.95 18.94 33.11
N ASP A 73 -7.23 19.90 32.52
CA ASP A 73 -7.64 21.31 32.47
C ASP A 73 -8.95 21.51 31.69
N GLN A 74 -9.14 20.78 30.59
CA GLN A 74 -10.39 20.79 29.82
C GLN A 74 -11.57 20.24 30.64
N THR A 75 -11.35 19.17 31.39
CA THR A 75 -12.38 18.56 32.25
C THR A 75 -12.76 19.48 33.41
N ILE A 76 -11.77 20.13 34.05
CA ILE A 76 -12.01 21.11 35.12
C ILE A 76 -12.77 22.32 34.58
N LYS A 77 -12.45 22.82 33.38
CA LYS A 77 -13.20 23.91 32.72
C LYS A 77 -14.64 23.49 32.38
N ALA A 78 -14.84 22.29 31.85
CA ALA A 78 -16.17 21.78 31.52
C ALA A 78 -17.04 21.56 32.77
N MET A 79 -16.45 21.11 33.88
CA MET A 79 -17.15 20.93 35.14
C MET A 79 -17.52 22.26 35.80
N LYS A 80 -16.63 23.27 35.73
CA LYS A 80 -16.95 24.65 36.17
C LYS A 80 -18.09 25.27 35.36
N LYS A 81 -18.16 24.99 34.05
CA LYS A 81 -19.27 25.45 33.19
C LYS A 81 -20.60 24.79 33.54
N LYS A 82 -20.60 23.47 33.76
CA LYS A 82 -21.82 22.71 34.12
C LYS A 82 -22.36 23.01 35.53
N THR A 83 -21.50 23.37 36.47
CA THR A 83 -21.92 23.72 37.84
C THR A 83 -22.48 25.16 37.92
N SER A 84 -22.23 25.99 36.91
CA SER A 84 -22.79 27.34 36.78
C SER A 84 -24.20 27.37 36.17
N GLU A 85 -24.69 26.26 35.62
CA GLU A 85 -25.91 26.18 34.80
C GLU A 85 -27.04 25.36 35.43
N SER A 86 -26.88 24.88 36.67
CA SER A 86 -27.94 24.13 37.35
C SER A 86 -28.04 24.50 38.83
N TYR A 87 -28.80 25.56 39.09
CA TYR A 87 -29.47 25.79 40.37
C TYR A 87 -30.92 26.15 40.05
N SER A 88 -31.85 25.19 40.24
CA SER A 88 -33.22 25.37 40.76
C SER A 88 -34.05 24.06 40.66
N GLN A 89 -34.27 23.43 41.83
CA GLN A 89 -35.50 22.77 42.37
C GLN A 89 -36.58 22.25 41.39
N THR A 90 -37.12 21.02 41.50
CA THR A 90 -38.15 20.60 42.49
C THR A 90 -38.42 19.07 42.47
N ASP A 91 -38.93 18.59 43.61
CA ASP A 91 -39.18 17.23 44.12
C ASP A 91 -40.25 16.32 43.44
N GLN A 92 -40.10 15.01 43.78
CA GLN A 92 -41.06 13.88 43.84
C GLN A 92 -41.34 13.04 42.57
N VAL A 93 -40.79 11.81 42.51
CA VAL A 93 -41.49 10.49 42.43
C VAL A 93 -40.45 9.37 42.69
N THR A 94 -40.48 8.77 43.88
CA THR A 94 -39.36 7.96 44.42
C THR A 94 -39.77 6.50 44.62
N THR A 95 -39.76 5.65 43.58
CA THR A 95 -39.46 4.20 43.75
C THR A 95 -39.28 3.41 42.44
N VAL A 96 -40.02 3.71 41.35
CA VAL A 96 -39.87 3.00 40.05
C VAL A 96 -38.67 3.55 39.25
N GLU A 97 -38.40 4.85 39.37
CA GLU A 97 -37.26 5.52 38.75
C GLU A 97 -35.92 5.04 39.31
N VAL A 98 -35.86 4.65 40.58
CA VAL A 98 -34.62 4.22 41.26
C VAL A 98 -34.11 2.87 40.74
N ILE A 99 -35.00 1.99 40.24
CA ILE A 99 -34.62 0.69 39.65
C ILE A 99 -34.11 0.91 38.22
N SER A 100 -34.85 1.68 37.40
CA SER A 100 -34.44 2.07 36.04
C SER A 100 -33.14 2.89 36.02
N GLN A 101 -32.94 3.77 37.00
CA GLN A 101 -31.72 4.58 37.14
C GLN A 101 -30.52 3.74 37.64
N LYS A 102 -30.74 2.71 38.47
CA LYS A 102 -29.70 1.74 38.84
C LYS A 102 -29.30 0.85 37.66
N GLU A 103 -30.27 0.39 36.87
CA GLU A 103 -30.01 -0.42 35.66
C GLU A 103 -29.30 0.40 34.59
N MET A 104 -29.70 1.64 34.32
CA MET A 104 -28.97 2.57 33.46
C MET A 104 -27.57 2.87 34.00
N ALA A 105 -27.39 3.03 35.32
CA ALA A 105 -26.08 3.25 35.91
C ALA A 105 -25.16 2.03 35.80
N ILE A 106 -25.71 0.81 35.83
CA ILE A 106 -24.96 -0.43 35.58
C ILE A 106 -24.59 -0.52 34.10
N MET A 107 -25.53 -0.28 33.18
CA MET A 107 -25.27 -0.30 31.74
C MET A 107 -24.23 0.74 31.32
N ILE A 108 -24.30 1.96 31.87
CA ILE A 108 -23.29 3.01 31.64
C ILE A 108 -21.92 2.61 32.18
N LYS A 109 -21.86 1.93 33.34
CA LYS A 109 -20.60 1.41 33.89
C LYS A 109 -20.01 0.30 33.04
N GLU A 110 -20.83 -0.64 32.58
CA GLU A 110 -20.44 -1.73 31.67
C GLU A 110 -19.98 -1.18 30.33
N GLN A 111 -20.71 -0.22 29.75
CA GLN A 111 -20.34 0.45 28.51
C GLN A 111 -19.04 1.25 28.66
N LYS A 112 -18.84 1.93 29.81
CA LYS A 112 -17.59 2.63 30.13
C LYS A 112 -16.42 1.66 30.28
N GLN A 113 -16.62 0.52 30.94
CA GLN A 113 -15.60 -0.53 31.04
C GLN A 113 -15.26 -1.11 29.67
N LYS A 114 -16.27 -1.34 28.82
CA LYS A 114 -16.09 -1.85 27.46
C LYS A 114 -15.29 -0.88 26.58
N ILE A 115 -15.67 0.40 26.56
CA ILE A 115 -14.93 1.46 25.85
C ILE A 115 -13.48 1.53 26.36
N GLN A 116 -13.26 1.40 27.67
CA GLN A 116 -11.93 1.46 28.24
C GLN A 116 -11.07 0.24 27.87
N GLN A 117 -11.66 -0.95 27.78
CA GLN A 117 -10.99 -2.16 27.34
C GLN A 117 -10.66 -2.14 25.84
N ASP A 118 -11.59 -1.69 25.00
CA ASP A 118 -11.40 -1.57 23.55
C ASP A 118 -10.32 -0.52 23.23
N LEU A 119 -10.29 0.59 23.97
CA LEU A 119 -9.22 1.59 23.87
C LEU A 119 -7.84 1.03 24.25
N GLU A 120 -7.77 0.20 25.30
CA GLU A 120 -6.50 -0.39 25.73
C GLU A 120 -6.00 -1.44 24.72
N GLN A 121 -6.91 -2.22 24.12
CA GLN A 121 -6.57 -3.12 23.02
C GLN A 121 -6.07 -2.35 21.78
N GLU A 122 -6.71 -1.23 21.43
CA GLU A 122 -6.28 -0.41 20.30
C GLU A 122 -4.89 0.20 20.54
N LYS A 123 -4.61 0.66 21.76
CA LYS A 123 -3.26 1.09 22.16
C LYS A 123 -2.25 -0.04 22.06
N GLU A 124 -2.60 -1.24 22.54
CA GLU A 124 -1.70 -2.39 22.49
C GLU A 124 -1.37 -2.79 21.04
N ILE A 125 -2.37 -2.77 20.15
CA ILE A 125 -2.20 -3.01 18.72
C ILE A 125 -1.34 -1.92 18.08
N ALA A 126 -1.59 -0.64 18.39
CA ALA A 126 -0.82 0.49 17.87
C ALA A 126 0.64 0.44 18.33
N ILE A 127 0.89 0.13 19.61
CA ILE A 127 2.24 -0.01 20.16
C ILE A 127 2.96 -1.19 19.51
N LYS A 128 2.31 -2.36 19.39
CA LYS A 128 2.89 -3.53 18.73
C LYS A 128 3.21 -3.24 17.25
N GLY A 129 2.32 -2.52 16.55
CA GLY A 129 2.55 -2.09 15.18
C GLY A 129 3.73 -1.13 15.05
N ALA A 130 3.84 -0.14 15.94
CA ALA A 130 4.95 0.80 15.96
C ALA A 130 6.29 0.12 16.29
N LEU A 131 6.31 -0.81 17.24
CA LEU A 131 7.50 -1.59 17.59
C LEU A 131 8.00 -2.43 16.42
N LYS A 132 7.11 -3.16 15.73
CA LYS A 132 7.48 -3.94 14.53
C LYS A 132 8.02 -3.06 13.42
N LYS A 133 7.43 -1.87 13.21
CA LYS A 133 7.91 -0.92 12.20
C LYS A 133 9.32 -0.41 12.53
N LEU A 134 9.57 -0.09 13.79
CA LEU A 134 10.88 0.35 14.26
C LEU A 134 11.93 -0.77 14.13
N GLU A 135 11.57 -2.01 14.46
CA GLU A 135 12.43 -3.19 14.31
C GLU A 135 12.87 -3.35 12.86
N VAL A 136 11.94 -3.35 11.90
CA VAL A 136 12.25 -3.43 10.46
C VAL A 136 13.12 -2.26 9.99
N GLU A 137 12.85 -1.04 10.46
CA GLU A 137 13.66 0.13 10.09
C GLU A 137 15.11 0.02 10.61
N LEU A 138 15.31 -0.51 11.82
CA LEU A 138 16.63 -0.74 12.39
C LEU A 138 17.38 -1.86 11.66
N GLU A 139 16.69 -2.95 11.32
CA GLU A 139 17.26 -4.04 10.51
C GLU A 139 17.67 -3.54 9.12
N LEU A 140 16.84 -2.72 8.48
CA LEU A 140 17.17 -2.13 7.18
C LEU A 140 18.42 -1.25 7.27
N LYS A 141 18.49 -0.36 8.28
CA LYS A 141 19.67 0.49 8.51
C LYS A 141 20.92 -0.31 8.80
N TYR A 142 20.80 -1.42 9.54
CA TYR A 142 21.91 -2.32 9.81
C TYR A 142 22.43 -2.98 8.53
N CYS A 143 21.53 -3.52 7.70
CA CYS A 143 21.87 -4.09 6.40
C CYS A 143 22.51 -3.05 5.46
N GLU A 144 21.97 -1.84 5.38
CA GLU A 144 22.55 -0.74 4.59
C GLU A 144 23.95 -0.36 5.05
N ASN A 145 24.18 -0.31 6.37
CA ASN A 145 25.49 0.02 6.92
C ASN A 145 26.52 -1.07 6.61
N ILE A 146 26.15 -2.35 6.74
CA ILE A 146 27.03 -3.45 6.34
C ILE A 146 27.32 -3.37 4.84
N ALA A 147 26.31 -3.16 4.00
CA ALA A 147 26.49 -3.05 2.56
C ALA A 147 27.49 -1.93 2.21
N LYS A 148 27.35 -0.75 2.83
CA LYS A 148 28.29 0.37 2.65
C LYS A 148 29.71 0.03 3.12
N GLN A 149 29.85 -0.65 4.25
CA GLN A 149 31.17 -1.05 4.76
C GLN A 149 31.84 -2.07 3.83
N VAL A 150 31.09 -3.08 3.39
CA VAL A 150 31.58 -4.09 2.44
C VAL A 150 31.96 -3.44 1.12
N GLU A 151 31.11 -2.58 0.57
CA GLU A 151 31.39 -1.86 -0.68
C GLU A 151 32.67 -1.01 -0.55
N THR A 152 32.81 -0.26 0.54
CA THR A 152 34.02 0.54 0.81
C THR A 152 35.25 -0.35 0.94
N ALA A 153 35.15 -1.48 1.65
CA ALA A 153 36.25 -2.43 1.80
C ALA A 153 36.67 -3.04 0.46
N VAL A 154 35.72 -3.44 -0.39
CA VAL A 154 35.97 -3.98 -1.73
C VAL A 154 36.60 -2.93 -2.64
N GLN A 155 36.09 -1.70 -2.64
CA GLN A 155 36.67 -0.61 -3.41
C GLN A 155 38.11 -0.31 -2.97
N ASN A 156 38.38 -0.31 -1.66
CA ASN A 156 39.71 -0.11 -1.12
C ASN A 156 40.66 -1.28 -1.45
N ALA A 157 40.19 -2.52 -1.38
CA ALA A 157 40.96 -3.69 -1.77
C ALA A 157 41.31 -3.65 -3.26
N ARG A 158 40.35 -3.29 -4.13
CA ARG A 158 40.59 -3.11 -5.56
C ARG A 158 41.60 -2.02 -5.84
N ARG A 159 41.52 -0.88 -5.15
CA ARG A 159 42.49 0.22 -5.26
C ARG A 159 43.89 -0.26 -4.91
N ARG A 160 44.06 -0.91 -3.75
CA ARG A 160 45.36 -1.46 -3.31
C ARG A 160 45.89 -2.47 -4.30
N TRP A 161 45.05 -3.38 -4.78
CA TRP A 161 45.47 -4.36 -5.79
C TRP A 161 45.97 -3.69 -7.07
N LEU A 162 45.31 -2.63 -7.55
CA LEU A 162 45.78 -1.88 -8.73
C LEU A 162 47.09 -1.11 -8.48
N GLU A 163 47.33 -0.65 -7.25
CA GLU A 163 48.59 0.01 -6.86
C GLU A 163 49.73 -1.01 -6.70
N GLU A 164 49.46 -2.20 -6.17
CA GLU A 164 50.44 -3.25 -5.90
C GLU A 164 50.75 -4.13 -7.12
N LEU A 165 49.78 -4.32 -8.03
CA LEU A 165 49.92 -5.18 -9.22
C LEU A 165 51.14 -4.81 -10.09
N PRO A 166 51.42 -3.52 -10.40
CA PRO A 166 52.63 -3.13 -11.13
C PRO A 166 53.92 -3.39 -10.35
N GLU A 167 53.86 -3.43 -9.02
CA GLU A 167 55.02 -3.62 -8.14
C GLU A 167 55.42 -5.08 -7.96
N LEU A 168 54.48 -6.01 -8.15
CA LEU A 168 54.70 -7.45 -8.05
C LEU A 168 55.83 -7.93 -8.98
N SER A 169 56.73 -8.72 -8.42
CA SER A 169 57.89 -9.28 -9.13
C SER A 169 57.47 -10.16 -10.31
N GLU A 170 56.39 -10.92 -10.16
CA GLU A 170 55.82 -11.79 -11.20
C GLU A 170 55.27 -10.98 -12.37
N TYR A 171 54.49 -9.93 -12.09
CA TYR A 171 53.97 -9.03 -13.12
C TYR A 171 55.10 -8.33 -13.87
N LYS A 172 56.10 -7.79 -13.14
CA LYS A 172 57.32 -7.21 -13.74
C LYS A 172 58.09 -8.24 -14.58
N ALA A 173 58.18 -9.49 -14.13
CA ALA A 173 58.86 -10.55 -14.87
C ALA A 173 58.10 -10.92 -16.15
N HIS A 174 56.77 -10.99 -16.09
CA HIS A 174 55.93 -11.26 -17.26
C HIS A 174 56.02 -10.13 -18.29
N VAL A 175 55.94 -8.86 -17.86
CA VAL A 175 56.11 -7.71 -18.75
C VAL A 175 57.49 -7.74 -19.42
N ARG A 176 58.57 -8.02 -18.68
CA ARG A 176 59.91 -8.15 -19.26
C ARG A 176 60.06 -9.36 -20.19
N ALA A 177 59.34 -10.46 -19.92
CA ALA A 177 59.37 -11.63 -20.78
C ALA A 177 58.67 -11.34 -22.12
N GLU A 178 57.51 -10.69 -22.08
CA GLU A 178 56.79 -10.25 -23.29
C GLU A 178 57.58 -9.20 -24.07
N GLN A 179 58.19 -8.23 -23.39
CA GLN A 179 59.10 -7.26 -23.99
C GLN A 179 60.25 -7.96 -24.76
N ARG A 180 60.91 -8.94 -24.12
CA ARG A 180 61.99 -9.71 -24.75
C ARG A 180 61.50 -10.53 -25.95
N ARG A 181 60.33 -11.17 -25.86
CA ARG A 181 59.73 -11.89 -27.00
C ARG A 181 59.49 -10.96 -28.18
N TRP A 182 58.96 -9.75 -27.91
CA TRP A 182 58.75 -8.75 -28.94
C TRP A 182 60.07 -8.29 -29.56
N GLU A 183 61.09 -8.03 -28.75
CA GLU A 183 62.44 -7.65 -29.20
C GLU A 183 63.10 -8.74 -30.04
N GLU A 184 63.07 -10.00 -29.60
CA GLU A 184 63.61 -11.15 -30.34
C GLU A 184 62.89 -11.33 -31.70
N GLN A 185 61.57 -11.12 -31.72
CA GLN A 185 60.79 -11.22 -32.94
C GLN A 185 61.09 -10.08 -33.91
N GLN A 186 61.28 -8.86 -33.40
CA GLN A 186 61.75 -7.72 -34.18
C GLN A 186 63.16 -7.94 -34.71
N GLU A 187 64.10 -8.36 -33.88
CA GLU A 187 65.48 -8.65 -34.26
C GLU A 187 65.52 -9.74 -35.33
N THR A 188 64.75 -10.82 -35.17
CA THR A 188 64.63 -11.88 -36.16
C THR A 188 64.06 -11.35 -37.49
N SER A 189 63.06 -10.46 -37.43
CA SER A 189 62.47 -9.86 -38.64
C SER A 189 63.45 -8.94 -39.37
N VAL A 190 64.20 -8.13 -38.63
CA VAL A 190 65.23 -7.23 -39.16
C VAL A 190 66.39 -8.04 -39.72
N ALA A 191 66.87 -9.06 -38.99
CA ALA A 191 67.92 -9.96 -39.44
C ALA A 191 67.52 -10.69 -40.72
N LYS A 192 66.28 -11.15 -40.85
CA LYS A 192 65.76 -11.74 -42.11
C LYS A 192 65.75 -10.74 -43.26
N ARG A 193 65.32 -9.49 -43.03
CA ARG A 193 65.33 -8.43 -44.04
C ARG A 193 66.75 -8.06 -44.46
N ILE A 194 67.69 -7.98 -43.52
CA ILE A 194 69.11 -7.73 -43.80
C ILE A 194 69.72 -8.92 -44.55
N LEU A 195 69.46 -10.16 -44.13
CA LEU A 195 69.95 -11.37 -44.82
C LEU A 195 69.46 -11.40 -46.26
N PHE A 196 68.18 -11.10 -46.49
CA PHE A 196 67.60 -11.04 -47.82
C PHE A 196 68.25 -9.91 -48.65
N ALA A 197 68.33 -8.69 -48.13
CA ALA A 197 68.97 -7.56 -48.81
C ALA A 197 70.46 -7.81 -49.12
N VAL A 198 71.20 -8.44 -48.20
CA VAL A 198 72.61 -8.81 -48.40
C VAL A 198 72.72 -9.93 -49.43
N SER A 199 71.82 -10.92 -49.43
CA SER A 199 71.81 -11.98 -50.44
C SER A 199 71.49 -11.43 -51.83
N GLU A 200 70.51 -10.53 -51.95
CA GLU A 200 70.20 -9.84 -53.20
C GLU A 200 71.36 -8.96 -53.66
N ALA A 201 71.98 -8.18 -52.76
CA ALA A 201 73.15 -7.39 -53.09
C ALA A 201 74.34 -8.26 -53.51
N LYS A 202 74.54 -9.42 -52.84
CA LYS A 202 75.59 -10.38 -53.17
C LYS A 202 75.35 -11.09 -54.50
N GLU A 203 74.11 -11.47 -54.81
CA GLU A 203 73.77 -12.07 -56.11
C GLU A 203 73.79 -11.03 -57.24
N LYS A 204 73.35 -9.79 -56.99
CA LYS A 204 73.54 -8.67 -57.92
C LYS A 204 75.04 -8.45 -58.19
N TRP A 205 75.86 -8.33 -57.15
CA TRP A 205 77.31 -8.18 -57.30
C TRP A 205 77.98 -9.36 -57.99
N LYS A 206 77.57 -10.61 -57.70
CA LYS A 206 78.05 -11.79 -58.43
C LYS A 206 77.63 -11.77 -59.90
N SER A 207 76.38 -11.42 -60.20
CA SER A 207 75.90 -11.34 -61.59
C SER A 207 76.58 -10.21 -62.36
N GLU A 208 76.87 -9.09 -61.70
CA GLU A 208 77.66 -7.98 -62.24
C GLU A 208 79.13 -8.37 -62.42
N LEU A 209 79.72 -9.12 -61.48
CA LEU A 209 81.08 -9.62 -61.56
C LEU A 209 81.22 -10.67 -62.69
N GLU A 210 80.24 -11.56 -62.86
CA GLU A 210 80.19 -12.56 -63.94
C GLU A 210 79.93 -11.90 -65.31
N ASN A 211 79.12 -10.82 -65.35
CA ASN A 211 78.94 -9.97 -66.52
C ASN A 211 80.20 -9.13 -66.82
N MET A 212 80.92 -8.62 -65.83
CA MET A 212 82.24 -7.99 -65.98
C MET A 212 83.31 -8.99 -66.43
N LYS A 213 83.22 -10.25 -66.00
CA LYS A 213 84.13 -11.33 -66.43
C LYS A 213 83.95 -11.68 -67.90
N LYS A 214 82.72 -11.53 -68.43
CA LYS A 214 82.40 -11.71 -69.86
C LYS A 214 82.60 -10.46 -70.70
N THR A 215 82.66 -9.29 -70.09
CA THR A 215 82.83 -8.01 -70.79
C THR A 215 83.98 -7.28 -70.12
N VAL A 216 85.18 -7.49 -70.66
CA VAL A 216 86.33 -6.64 -70.32
C VAL A 216 86.00 -5.25 -70.86
N MET A 217 85.42 -4.42 -70.00
CA MET A 217 85.14 -3.02 -70.28
C MET A 217 86.14 -2.12 -69.55
N PRO A 218 86.54 -0.99 -70.15
CA PRO A 218 87.58 -0.13 -69.62
C PRO A 218 87.08 0.63 -68.38
N GLY A 219 87.97 0.86 -67.40
CA GLY A 219 87.63 1.38 -66.06
C GLY A 219 86.77 2.65 -65.96
N LYS A 220 86.61 3.42 -67.03
CA LYS A 220 85.76 4.62 -67.06
C LYS A 220 84.25 4.33 -66.98
N GLU A 221 83.78 3.25 -67.62
CA GLU A 221 82.36 2.89 -67.55
C GLU A 221 81.96 2.31 -66.19
N LEU A 222 82.91 1.67 -65.51
CA LEU A 222 82.71 1.19 -64.14
C LEU A 222 82.64 2.35 -63.16
N GLU A 223 83.49 3.36 -63.33
CA GLU A 223 83.40 4.60 -62.55
C GLU A 223 82.06 5.29 -62.74
N GLU A 224 81.58 5.46 -63.98
CA GLU A 224 80.26 6.07 -64.22
C GLU A 224 79.11 5.28 -63.59
N LYS A 225 79.15 3.94 -63.65
CA LYS A 225 78.16 3.08 -62.98
C LYS A 225 78.19 3.20 -61.45
N ILE A 226 79.38 3.26 -60.85
CA ILE A 226 79.52 3.47 -59.40
C ILE A 226 78.90 4.81 -59.01
N HIS A 227 79.17 5.88 -59.76
CA HIS A 227 78.59 7.21 -59.50
C HIS A 227 77.07 7.25 -59.75
N SER A 228 76.55 6.45 -60.69
CA SER A 228 75.11 6.32 -60.92
C SER A 228 74.42 5.61 -59.75
N LEU A 229 74.98 4.49 -59.28
CA LEU A 229 74.44 3.72 -58.16
C LEU A 229 74.56 4.47 -56.83
N GLN A 230 75.64 5.23 -56.62
CA GLN A 230 75.76 6.11 -55.45
C GLN A 230 74.67 7.18 -55.43
N ARG A 231 74.39 7.84 -56.57
CA ARG A 231 73.28 8.80 -56.66
C ARG A 231 71.92 8.15 -56.42
N GLU A 232 71.68 6.95 -56.96
CA GLU A 232 70.44 6.23 -56.74
C GLU A 232 70.28 5.81 -55.27
N LEU A 233 71.37 5.40 -54.62
CA LEU A 233 71.37 5.07 -53.20
C LEU A 233 71.09 6.31 -52.33
N GLU A 234 71.73 7.44 -52.61
CA GLU A 234 71.47 8.71 -51.90
C GLU A 234 70.02 9.18 -52.07
N LEU A 235 69.45 9.04 -53.27
CA LEU A 235 68.03 9.32 -53.52
C LEU A 235 67.13 8.38 -52.69
N LYS A 236 67.43 7.08 -52.66
CA LYS A 236 66.67 6.10 -51.86
C LYS A 236 66.78 6.34 -50.36
N ASP A 237 67.95 6.72 -49.87
CA ASP A 237 68.19 7.10 -48.48
C ASP A 237 67.37 8.35 -48.07
N GLN A 238 67.04 9.23 -49.01
CA GLN A 238 66.16 10.38 -48.78
C GLN A 238 64.66 10.03 -48.92
N GLU A 239 64.29 9.21 -49.91
CA GLU A 239 62.89 8.85 -50.19
C GLU A 239 62.28 7.93 -49.11
N VAL A 240 63.02 6.91 -48.65
CA VAL A 240 62.50 5.91 -47.71
C VAL A 240 62.06 6.52 -46.37
N PRO A 241 62.83 7.41 -45.72
CA PRO A 241 62.37 8.08 -44.48
C PRO A 241 61.15 8.98 -44.68
N VAL A 242 60.98 9.56 -45.86
CA VAL A 242 59.78 10.38 -46.17
C VAL A 242 58.56 9.49 -46.32
N ALA A 243 58.67 8.38 -47.06
CA ALA A 243 57.60 7.41 -47.21
C ALA A 243 57.20 6.77 -45.86
N VAL A 244 58.17 6.38 -45.04
CA VAL A 244 57.91 5.84 -43.68
C VAL A 244 57.24 6.89 -42.80
N ARG A 245 57.67 8.15 -42.85
CA ARG A 245 57.00 9.24 -42.11
C ARG A 245 55.56 9.46 -42.56
N ALA A 246 55.29 9.38 -43.87
CA ALA A 246 53.94 9.52 -44.43
C ALA A 246 53.03 8.35 -43.99
N GLU A 247 53.47 7.11 -44.12
CA GLU A 247 52.71 5.93 -43.67
C GLU A 247 52.47 5.94 -42.16
N LEU A 248 53.46 6.37 -41.38
CA LEU A 248 53.31 6.50 -39.93
C LEU A 248 52.35 7.63 -39.55
N ALA A 249 52.34 8.75 -40.29
CA ALA A 249 51.35 9.81 -40.10
C ALA A 249 49.93 9.34 -40.44
N LYS A 250 49.79 8.53 -41.51
CA LYS A 250 48.51 7.91 -41.89
C LYS A 250 48.02 6.90 -40.85
N ALA A 251 48.88 6.01 -40.37
CA ALA A 251 48.53 5.06 -39.31
C ALA A 251 48.11 5.78 -38.01
N ARG A 252 48.79 6.89 -37.67
CA ARG A 252 48.41 7.72 -36.52
C ARG A 252 47.05 8.41 -36.70
N SER A 253 46.73 8.92 -37.88
CA SER A 253 45.44 9.57 -38.12
C SER A 253 44.29 8.56 -38.14
N GLU A 254 44.50 7.38 -38.72
CA GLU A 254 43.53 6.28 -38.69
C GLU A 254 43.27 5.80 -37.26
N TRP A 255 44.31 5.57 -36.46
CA TRP A 255 44.17 5.19 -35.06
C TRP A 255 43.46 6.26 -34.23
N ASN A 256 43.81 7.53 -34.40
CA ASN A 256 43.12 8.64 -33.71
C ASN A 256 41.64 8.67 -34.08
N LYS A 257 41.30 8.45 -35.36
CA LYS A 257 39.91 8.41 -35.83
C LYS A 257 39.15 7.25 -35.19
N GLU A 258 39.72 6.04 -35.20
CA GLU A 258 39.09 4.85 -34.59
C GLU A 258 38.88 5.03 -33.09
N LYS A 259 39.87 5.59 -32.37
CA LYS A 259 39.73 5.87 -30.93
C LYS A 259 38.67 6.93 -30.65
N GLN A 260 38.56 7.93 -31.51
CA GLN A 260 37.50 8.94 -31.38
C GLN A 260 36.11 8.34 -31.62
N GLU A 261 35.96 7.46 -32.61
CA GLU A 261 34.72 6.73 -32.87
C GLU A 261 34.36 5.74 -31.73
N GLU A 262 35.35 5.11 -31.11
CA GLU A 262 35.14 4.28 -29.91
C GLU A 262 34.66 5.12 -28.72
N ILE A 263 35.26 6.30 -28.49
CA ILE A 263 34.81 7.24 -27.45
C ILE A 263 33.37 7.69 -27.72
N HIS A 264 33.03 8.05 -28.96
CA HIS A 264 31.67 8.45 -29.32
C HIS A 264 30.66 7.33 -29.12
N ARG A 265 30.98 6.09 -29.51
CA ARG A 265 30.12 4.93 -29.26
C ARG A 265 29.87 4.69 -27.77
N ILE A 266 30.92 4.81 -26.94
CA ILE A 266 30.78 4.68 -25.49
C ILE A 266 29.91 5.81 -24.92
N GLN A 267 30.07 7.04 -25.40
CA GLN A 267 29.24 8.18 -24.98
C GLN A 267 27.77 7.97 -25.34
N GLU A 268 27.47 7.59 -26.58
CA GLU A 268 26.12 7.31 -27.05
C GLU A 268 25.47 6.18 -26.24
N GLN A 269 26.20 5.10 -25.96
CA GLN A 269 25.69 4.00 -25.14
C GLN A 269 25.40 4.46 -23.70
N ASN A 270 26.30 5.23 -23.09
CA ASN A 270 26.07 5.76 -21.74
C ASN A 270 24.87 6.70 -21.67
N GLU A 271 24.66 7.53 -22.70
CA GLU A 271 23.47 8.40 -22.80
C GLU A 271 22.19 7.59 -22.96
N GLU A 272 22.22 6.51 -23.76
CA GLU A 272 21.09 5.59 -23.91
C GLU A 272 20.77 4.87 -22.60
N ASP A 273 21.78 4.30 -21.95
CA ASP A 273 21.63 3.60 -20.66
C ASP A 273 21.07 4.53 -19.58
N TYR A 274 21.53 5.79 -19.55
CA TYR A 274 21.03 6.78 -18.62
C TYR A 274 19.56 7.17 -18.91
N ARG A 275 19.19 7.31 -20.19
CA ARG A 275 17.81 7.55 -20.60
C ARG A 275 16.90 6.38 -20.21
N GLN A 276 17.32 5.15 -20.50
CA GLN A 276 16.58 3.94 -20.14
C GLN A 276 16.37 3.84 -18.63
N PHE A 277 17.42 4.10 -17.84
CA PHE A 277 17.33 4.12 -16.37
C PHE A 277 16.28 5.13 -15.88
N LEU A 278 16.27 6.35 -16.43
CA LEU A 278 15.29 7.37 -16.06
C LEU A 278 13.87 6.99 -16.45
N ASP A 279 13.70 6.38 -17.62
CA ASP A 279 12.39 5.94 -18.10
C ASP A 279 11.86 4.75 -17.29
N ASP A 280 12.71 3.80 -16.94
CA ASP A 280 12.37 2.68 -16.04
C ASP A 280 11.92 3.20 -14.66
N HIS A 281 12.65 4.16 -14.10
CA HIS A 281 12.25 4.79 -12.83
C HIS A 281 10.93 5.54 -12.94
N ARG A 282 10.73 6.29 -14.03
CA ARG A 282 9.47 7.02 -14.28
C ARG A 282 8.30 6.04 -14.42
N ASN A 283 8.48 4.98 -15.17
CA ASN A 283 7.48 3.93 -15.35
C ASN A 283 7.18 3.25 -14.01
N LYS A 284 8.21 2.97 -13.20
CA LYS A 284 8.01 2.36 -11.89
C LYS A 284 7.20 3.24 -10.94
N ILE A 285 7.49 4.54 -10.91
CA ILE A 285 6.72 5.51 -10.13
C ILE A 285 5.27 5.56 -10.62
N ASN A 286 5.07 5.60 -11.94
CA ASN A 286 3.73 5.61 -12.53
C ASN A 286 2.92 4.34 -12.19
N GLU A 287 3.55 3.16 -12.22
CA GLU A 287 2.95 1.89 -11.80
C GLU A 287 2.53 1.92 -10.33
N VAL A 288 3.43 2.34 -9.44
CA VAL A 288 3.13 2.42 -7.99
C VAL A 288 2.01 3.42 -7.73
N LEU A 289 2.01 4.56 -8.42
CA LEU A 289 0.93 5.54 -8.32
C LEU A 289 -0.40 5.01 -8.87
N ALA A 290 -0.39 4.23 -9.95
CA ALA A 290 -1.58 3.62 -10.50
C ALA A 290 -2.15 2.56 -9.54
N ALA A 291 -1.29 1.68 -9.00
CA ALA A 291 -1.67 0.68 -8.00
C ALA A 291 -2.25 1.34 -6.74
N ALA A 292 -1.60 2.37 -6.21
CA ALA A 292 -2.10 3.09 -5.03
C ALA A 292 -3.47 3.76 -5.28
N LYS A 293 -3.70 4.30 -6.50
CA LYS A 293 -5.01 4.84 -6.89
C LYS A 293 -6.07 3.75 -6.95
N GLU A 294 -5.74 2.60 -7.54
CA GLU A 294 -6.66 1.47 -7.63
C GLU A 294 -7.02 0.94 -6.23
N ASP A 295 -6.04 0.78 -5.34
CA ASP A 295 -6.25 0.33 -3.97
C ASP A 295 -7.10 1.33 -3.16
N PHE A 296 -6.86 2.63 -3.33
CA PHE A 296 -7.71 3.66 -2.72
C PHE A 296 -9.16 3.57 -3.22
N LEU A 297 -9.37 3.35 -4.52
CA LEU A 297 -10.71 3.18 -5.09
C LEU A 297 -11.39 1.92 -4.58
N LYS A 298 -10.65 0.80 -4.42
CA LYS A 298 -11.15 -0.43 -3.81
C LYS A 298 -11.58 -0.20 -2.36
N GLN A 299 -10.72 0.41 -1.54
CA GLN A 299 -11.04 0.74 -0.15
C GLN A 299 -12.27 1.66 -0.03
N LYS A 300 -12.38 2.67 -0.90
CA LYS A 300 -13.54 3.57 -0.93
C LYS A 300 -14.82 2.81 -1.27
N MET A 301 -14.78 1.93 -2.27
CA MET A 301 -15.93 1.13 -2.69
C MET A 301 -16.36 0.14 -1.59
N GLU A 302 -15.40 -0.52 -0.94
CA GLU A 302 -15.67 -1.43 0.18
C GLU A 302 -16.29 -0.70 1.36
N LEU A 303 -15.78 0.48 1.71
CA LEU A 303 -16.36 1.30 2.78
C LEU A 303 -17.78 1.78 2.44
N LEU A 304 -18.03 2.17 1.19
CA LEU A 304 -19.37 2.54 0.73
C LEU A 304 -20.34 1.37 0.87
N LEU A 305 -19.93 0.18 0.43
CA LEU A 305 -20.72 -1.03 0.56
C LEU A 305 -20.99 -1.36 2.04
N GLN A 306 -19.97 -1.27 2.89
CA GLN A 306 -20.13 -1.47 4.33
C GLN A 306 -21.16 -0.50 4.92
N LYS A 307 -21.05 0.80 4.61
CA LYS A 307 -21.98 1.81 5.13
C LYS A 307 -23.40 1.61 4.61
N GLU A 308 -23.56 1.19 3.35
CA GLU A 308 -24.87 0.86 2.78
C GLU A 308 -25.49 -0.36 3.48
N THR A 309 -24.71 -1.41 3.76
CA THR A 309 -25.19 -2.58 4.50
C THR A 309 -25.55 -2.25 5.96
N GLU A 310 -24.78 -1.38 6.63
CA GLU A 310 -25.09 -0.91 7.98
C GLU A 310 -26.40 -0.11 8.02
N LEU A 311 -26.59 0.82 7.06
CA LEU A 311 -27.83 1.59 6.95
C LEU A 311 -29.03 0.69 6.65
N GLN A 312 -28.86 -0.28 5.74
CA GLN A 312 -29.91 -1.24 5.42
C GLN A 312 -30.31 -2.06 6.65
N ALA A 313 -29.33 -2.57 7.41
CA ALA A 313 -29.58 -3.31 8.64
C ALA A 313 -30.31 -2.46 9.70
N CYS A 314 -29.93 -1.19 9.87
CA CYS A 314 -30.60 -0.25 10.78
C CYS A 314 -32.05 0.01 10.38
N LEU A 315 -32.33 0.18 9.09
CA LEU A 315 -33.69 0.34 8.58
C LEU A 315 -34.53 -0.92 8.81
N ASP A 316 -33.97 -2.09 8.53
CA ASP A 316 -34.64 -3.37 8.75
C ASP A 316 -34.90 -3.65 10.23
N GLN A 317 -33.99 -3.23 11.12
CA GLN A 317 -34.21 -3.27 12.56
C GLN A 317 -35.34 -2.33 12.99
N SER A 318 -35.28 -1.05 12.57
CA SER A 318 -36.31 -0.06 12.91
C SER A 318 -37.69 -0.49 12.43
N ARG A 319 -37.77 -1.09 11.23
CA ARG A 319 -39.00 -1.63 10.66
C ARG A 319 -39.54 -2.81 11.49
N ARG A 320 -38.67 -3.72 11.94
CA ARG A 320 -39.05 -4.83 12.83
C ARG A 320 -39.53 -4.34 14.19
N GLU A 321 -38.83 -3.38 14.79
CA GLU A 321 -39.21 -2.77 16.07
C GLU A 321 -40.56 -2.06 15.97
N TRP A 322 -40.77 -1.24 14.93
CA TRP A 322 -42.04 -0.59 14.69
C TRP A 322 -43.17 -1.61 14.50
N THR A 323 -42.95 -2.66 13.71
CA THR A 323 -43.94 -3.73 13.50
C THR A 323 -44.28 -4.44 14.83
N MET A 324 -43.29 -4.72 15.67
CA MET A 324 -43.50 -5.32 16.99
C MET A 324 -44.27 -4.38 17.92
N GLN A 325 -43.94 -3.10 17.93
CA GLN A 325 -44.60 -2.11 18.77
C GLN A 325 -46.06 -1.90 18.34
N GLU A 326 -46.32 -1.84 17.04
CA GLU A 326 -47.66 -1.73 16.49
C GLU A 326 -48.49 -2.98 16.82
N ALA A 327 -47.92 -4.17 16.68
CA ALA A 327 -48.57 -5.43 17.06
C ALA A 327 -48.90 -5.45 18.57
N ARG A 328 -48.00 -4.99 19.44
CA ARG A 328 -48.26 -4.85 20.88
C ARG A 328 -49.38 -3.85 21.17
N ARG A 329 -49.42 -2.71 20.48
CA ARG A 329 -50.49 -1.71 20.64
C ARG A 329 -51.83 -2.32 20.28
N ILE A 330 -51.93 -2.96 19.12
CA ILE A 330 -53.14 -3.64 18.66
C ILE A 330 -53.55 -4.74 19.64
N GLN A 331 -52.60 -5.54 20.13
CA GLN A 331 -52.89 -6.59 21.10
C GLN A 331 -53.43 -6.03 22.42
N LEU A 332 -52.86 -4.93 22.92
CA LEU A 332 -53.36 -4.26 24.13
C LEU A 332 -54.76 -3.68 23.92
N GLU A 333 -55.01 -3.05 22.76
CA GLU A 333 -56.34 -2.58 22.39
C GLU A 333 -57.35 -3.75 22.35
N LEU A 334 -56.97 -4.90 21.79
CA LEU A 334 -57.79 -6.12 21.79
C LEU A 334 -58.09 -6.63 23.21
N CYS A 335 -57.07 -6.74 24.07
CA CYS A 335 -57.27 -7.15 25.47
C CYS A 335 -58.19 -6.17 26.21
N GLN A 336 -58.06 -4.86 25.98
CA GLN A 336 -58.95 -3.86 26.56
C GLN A 336 -60.40 -4.04 26.06
N TYR A 337 -60.59 -4.35 24.78
CA TYR A 337 -61.92 -4.65 24.23
C TYR A 337 -62.51 -5.92 24.86
N GLU A 338 -61.70 -6.96 25.05
CA GLU A 338 -62.12 -8.20 25.70
C GLU A 338 -62.54 -7.96 27.16
N GLU A 339 -61.75 -7.18 27.92
CA GLU A 339 -62.07 -6.79 29.30
C GLU A 339 -63.34 -5.95 29.41
N ASP A 340 -63.53 -4.97 28.51
CA ASP A 340 -64.76 -4.16 28.45
C ASP A 340 -65.97 -5.05 28.17
N ILE A 341 -65.87 -6.00 27.21
CA ILE A 341 -66.95 -6.97 26.92
C ILE A 341 -67.24 -7.85 28.13
N LEU A 342 -66.21 -8.37 28.81
CA LEU A 342 -66.38 -9.20 30.00
C LEU A 342 -67.06 -8.44 31.15
N THR A 343 -66.67 -7.19 31.38
CA THR A 343 -67.29 -6.32 32.40
C THR A 343 -68.78 -6.10 32.11
N VAL A 344 -69.10 -5.89 30.83
CA VAL A 344 -70.48 -5.68 30.37
C VAL A 344 -71.30 -6.95 30.52
N LEU A 345 -70.75 -8.11 30.14
CA LEU A 345 -71.40 -9.39 30.36
C LEU A 345 -71.62 -9.64 31.86
N GLU A 346 -70.63 -9.37 32.72
CA GLU A 346 -70.76 -9.52 34.17
C GLU A 346 -71.87 -8.62 34.74
N LEU A 347 -71.99 -7.39 34.27
CA LEU A 347 -73.07 -6.48 34.66
C LEU A 347 -74.44 -6.98 34.18
N LEU A 348 -74.57 -7.38 32.90
CA LEU A 348 -75.81 -7.93 32.35
C LEU A 348 -76.24 -9.23 33.05
N LEU A 349 -75.28 -10.07 33.44
CA LEU A 349 -75.49 -11.28 34.23
C LEU A 349 -76.01 -10.95 35.64
N LYS A 350 -75.38 -9.98 36.32
CA LYS A 350 -75.86 -9.49 37.61
C LYS A 350 -77.26 -8.88 37.51
N ASP A 351 -77.59 -8.23 36.39
CA ASP A 351 -78.90 -7.63 36.16
C ASP A 351 -79.99 -8.67 35.89
N THR A 352 -79.71 -9.70 35.08
CA THR A 352 -80.65 -10.84 34.88
C THR A 352 -80.87 -11.64 36.18
N GLN A 353 -79.85 -11.73 37.05
CA GLN A 353 -80.01 -12.31 38.39
C GLN A 353 -80.82 -11.41 39.35
N LYS A 354 -80.90 -10.11 39.07
CA LYS A 354 -81.64 -9.09 39.85
C LYS A 354 -83.02 -8.75 39.28
N GLU A 355 -83.57 -9.57 38.38
CA GLU A 355 -84.96 -9.44 37.95
C GLU A 355 -85.93 -9.83 39.07
N HIS A 356 -86.18 -8.88 39.97
CA HIS A 356 -87.48 -8.65 40.62
C HIS A 356 -87.61 -7.27 41.29
N VAL A 357 -86.91 -6.22 40.80
CA VAL A 357 -87.16 -4.84 41.28
C VAL A 357 -87.17 -3.83 40.14
N SER A 358 -88.36 -3.28 39.90
CA SER A 358 -88.70 -2.17 39.00
C SER A 358 -87.73 -0.98 39.12
N GLY A 359 -87.04 -0.65 38.03
CA GLY A 359 -86.25 0.58 37.91
C GLY A 359 -85.91 0.89 36.45
N SER A 360 -86.09 2.17 36.06
CA SER A 360 -86.01 2.72 34.69
C SER A 360 -84.75 2.29 33.90
N GLU A 361 -84.97 1.75 32.69
CA GLU A 361 -83.96 1.09 31.85
C GLU A 361 -82.94 2.04 31.19
N ASP A 362 -83.35 3.27 30.83
CA ASP A 362 -82.50 4.23 30.11
C ASP A 362 -81.31 4.74 30.93
N LYS A 363 -81.48 4.83 32.26
CA LYS A 363 -80.43 5.31 33.17
C LYS A 363 -79.30 4.29 33.33
N ARG A 364 -79.63 2.99 33.24
CA ARG A 364 -78.70 1.88 33.44
C ARG A 364 -77.82 1.62 32.21
N LEU A 365 -78.36 1.84 31.02
CA LEU A 365 -77.60 1.76 29.76
C LEU A 365 -76.55 2.87 29.68
N ALA A 366 -76.87 4.08 30.14
CA ALA A 366 -75.93 5.19 30.21
C ALA A 366 -74.76 4.92 31.19
N ASP A 367 -75.05 4.31 32.34
CA ASP A 367 -74.03 3.91 33.32
C ASP A 367 -73.12 2.79 32.77
N LEU A 368 -73.67 1.84 31.99
CA LEU A 368 -72.90 0.79 31.32
C LEU A 368 -71.93 1.35 30.28
N VAL A 369 -72.42 2.26 29.42
CA VAL A 369 -71.62 2.95 28.41
C VAL A 369 -70.53 3.82 29.05
N SER A 370 -70.79 4.36 30.24
CA SER A 370 -69.80 5.13 31.02
C SER A 370 -68.76 4.28 31.74
N THR A 371 -69.01 2.98 31.94
CA THR A 371 -68.10 2.06 32.67
C THR A 371 -67.01 1.51 31.75
N CYS A 372 -67.27 1.43 30.44
CA CYS A 372 -66.29 0.95 29.46
C CYS A 372 -65.20 1.99 29.22
N SER A 373 -63.95 1.57 29.22
CA SER A 373 -62.82 2.48 28.99
C SER A 373 -62.62 2.82 27.52
N SER A 374 -63.15 2.02 26.58
CA SER A 374 -62.94 2.19 25.14
C SER A 374 -64.01 3.02 24.41
N LYS A 375 -63.58 3.76 23.38
CA LYS A 375 -64.43 4.66 22.57
C LYS A 375 -65.35 3.96 21.55
N TRP A 376 -65.31 2.64 21.47
CA TRP A 376 -65.94 1.87 20.37
C TRP A 376 -67.28 1.23 20.71
N VAL A 377 -67.66 1.20 21.99
CA VAL A 377 -68.87 0.46 22.37
C VAL A 377 -70.12 1.30 22.09
N SER A 378 -70.78 1.02 20.96
CA SER A 378 -72.02 1.69 20.60
C SER A 378 -73.20 1.16 21.41
N VAL A 379 -74.16 2.04 21.75
CA VAL A 379 -75.42 1.68 22.42
C VAL A 379 -76.15 0.53 21.70
N ARG A 380 -76.15 0.55 20.36
CA ARG A 380 -76.74 -0.51 19.51
C ARG A 380 -76.05 -1.86 19.63
N TYR A 381 -74.74 -1.89 19.91
CA TYR A 381 -74.01 -3.13 20.15
C TYR A 381 -74.41 -3.73 21.50
N PHE A 382 -74.51 -2.90 22.54
CA PHE A 382 -74.96 -3.32 23.87
C PHE A 382 -76.36 -3.93 23.86
N GLU A 383 -77.31 -3.28 23.19
CA GLU A 383 -78.68 -3.78 23.08
C GLU A 383 -78.72 -5.17 22.43
N LYS A 384 -77.93 -5.39 21.38
CA LYS A 384 -77.82 -6.70 20.72
C LYS A 384 -77.18 -7.73 21.63
N LEU A 385 -76.10 -7.39 22.33
CA LEU A 385 -75.43 -8.30 23.25
C LEU A 385 -76.34 -8.70 24.42
N LYS A 386 -77.06 -7.73 25.01
CA LYS A 386 -78.07 -7.98 26.05
C LYS A 386 -79.15 -8.94 25.56
N ALA A 387 -79.70 -8.71 24.36
CA ALA A 387 -80.70 -9.61 23.78
C ALA A 387 -80.15 -11.02 23.56
N CYS A 388 -78.90 -11.17 23.09
CA CYS A 388 -78.25 -12.47 22.94
C CYS A 388 -78.06 -13.19 24.27
N VAL A 389 -77.62 -12.49 25.32
CA VAL A 389 -77.42 -13.04 26.66
C VAL A 389 -78.76 -13.47 27.27
N GLN A 390 -79.78 -12.61 27.24
CA GLN A 390 -81.12 -12.93 27.73
C GLN A 390 -81.73 -14.13 27.00
N LYS A 391 -81.57 -14.21 25.67
CA LYS A 391 -82.01 -15.35 24.88
C LYS A 391 -81.29 -16.64 25.30
N ALA A 392 -79.97 -16.60 25.48
CA ALA A 392 -79.22 -17.76 25.95
C ALA A 392 -79.68 -18.23 27.34
N PHE A 393 -79.99 -17.30 28.26
CA PHE A 393 -80.58 -17.65 29.56
C PHE A 393 -81.98 -18.26 29.44
N GLN A 394 -82.84 -17.70 28.59
CA GLN A 394 -84.16 -18.27 28.33
C GLN A 394 -84.07 -19.66 27.71
N ASP A 395 -83.14 -19.87 26.78
CA ASP A 395 -82.89 -21.18 26.15
C ASP A 395 -82.37 -22.20 27.18
N ILE A 396 -81.45 -21.79 28.08
CA ILE A 396 -80.96 -22.63 29.19
C ILE A 396 -82.06 -22.93 30.21
N LEU A 397 -82.84 -21.92 30.61
CA LEU A 397 -83.98 -22.11 31.53
C LEU A 397 -85.05 -23.02 30.91
N SER A 398 -85.31 -22.87 29.62
CA SER A 398 -86.22 -23.76 28.87
C SER A 398 -85.70 -25.19 28.90
N LEU A 399 -84.41 -25.41 28.60
CA LEU A 399 -83.76 -26.72 28.65
C LEU A 399 -83.73 -27.32 30.07
N LEU A 400 -83.51 -26.51 31.11
CA LEU A 400 -83.52 -26.96 32.51
C LEU A 400 -84.93 -27.33 32.97
N THR A 401 -85.95 -26.59 32.52
CA THR A 401 -87.36 -26.86 32.80
C THR A 401 -87.86 -28.09 32.05
N GLU A 402 -87.35 -28.34 30.84
CA GLU A 402 -87.60 -29.56 30.06
C GLU A 402 -86.95 -30.81 30.69
N ASN A 403 -85.81 -30.65 31.38
CA ASN A 403 -85.13 -31.75 32.08
C ASN A 403 -85.58 -31.97 33.55
N ALA A 404 -86.13 -30.96 34.23
CA ALA A 404 -86.56 -31.04 35.63
C ALA A 404 -87.95 -31.67 35.86
N ASN A 405 -88.65 -32.09 34.79
CA ASN A 405 -89.96 -32.70 34.87
C ASN A 405 -90.11 -33.78 33.77
N PRO A 406 -90.09 -35.12 34.03
CA PRO A 406 -90.46 -35.82 35.27
C PRO A 406 -89.49 -36.95 35.70
N GLN A 407 -88.87 -36.86 36.88
CA GLN A 407 -88.10 -37.99 37.46
C GLN A 407 -88.45 -38.34 38.91
N TRP A 408 -89.65 -38.00 39.40
CA TRP A 408 -90.02 -38.30 40.78
C TRP A 408 -91.42 -38.91 41.02
N GLU A 409 -92.26 -39.15 40.01
CA GLU A 409 -93.49 -39.93 40.20
C GLU A 409 -93.36 -41.38 39.72
N LYS A 410 -93.07 -42.26 40.69
CA LYS A 410 -93.67 -43.59 40.88
C LYS A 410 -94.01 -44.34 39.57
N ARG A 411 -93.21 -45.35 39.22
CA ARG A 411 -93.45 -46.74 39.67
C ARG A 411 -94.64 -46.86 40.65
N ASN A 412 -95.85 -46.93 40.11
CA ASN A 412 -96.89 -47.85 40.58
C ASN A 412 -97.81 -48.25 39.41
N THR A 413 -97.75 -49.55 39.11
CA THR A 413 -98.73 -50.41 38.40
C THR A 413 -99.02 -50.07 36.92
N ALA A 414 -98.33 -50.70 35.95
CA ALA A 414 -98.69 -51.99 35.29
C ALA A 414 -99.87 -51.83 34.30
N LYS A 415 -99.81 -52.12 32.99
CA LYS A 415 -99.28 -53.29 32.26
C LYS A 415 -99.48 -53.08 30.73
N VAL A 416 -98.59 -53.68 29.91
CA VAL A 416 -98.86 -54.32 28.58
C VAL A 416 -99.15 -53.32 27.43
N SER A 417 -98.57 -53.34 26.22
CA SER A 417 -97.96 -54.39 25.40
C SER A 417 -97.22 -53.80 24.17
N LYS A 418 -96.26 -54.57 23.65
CA LYS A 418 -95.88 -54.76 22.23
C LYS A 418 -95.13 -53.65 21.46
N ASP A 419 -93.85 -53.96 21.23
CA ASP A 419 -93.11 -53.85 19.95
C ASP A 419 -93.98 -54.14 18.70
N PRO A 420 -93.62 -53.69 17.46
CA PRO A 420 -92.25 -53.73 16.94
C PRO A 420 -91.78 -52.64 15.94
N ALA A 421 -90.45 -52.47 15.91
CA ALA A 421 -89.55 -52.46 14.75
C ALA A 421 -89.53 -51.36 13.66
N THR A 422 -88.29 -51.20 13.15
CA THR A 422 -87.85 -50.72 11.81
C THR A 422 -87.69 -49.20 11.71
N GLY A 423 -86.56 -48.59 11.35
CA GLY A 423 -85.31 -48.99 10.72
C GLY A 423 -84.83 -47.81 9.86
N VAL A 424 -83.53 -47.81 9.49
CA VAL A 424 -82.89 -47.00 8.42
C VAL A 424 -82.13 -45.70 8.81
N THR A 425 -80.83 -45.90 9.09
CA THR A 425 -79.65 -45.46 8.30
C THR A 425 -79.61 -44.12 7.53
N GLY A 426 -78.49 -43.39 7.74
CA GLY A 426 -77.82 -42.51 6.76
C GLY A 426 -76.79 -41.61 7.46
N ARG A 427 -75.50 -41.94 7.58
CA ARG A 427 -74.38 -41.90 6.61
C ARG A 427 -74.22 -40.55 5.90
N GLY A 428 -73.06 -39.90 6.08
CA GLY A 428 -72.49 -38.97 5.10
C GLY A 428 -71.49 -37.92 5.62
N ASP A 429 -70.21 -38.27 5.72
CA ASP A 429 -69.10 -37.39 5.29
C ASP A 429 -69.11 -37.41 3.72
N PRO A 430 -68.64 -36.42 2.90
CA PRO A 430 -67.25 -35.91 2.91
C PRO A 430 -66.97 -34.48 2.34
N GLY A 431 -65.77 -33.95 2.62
CA GLY A 431 -64.77 -33.63 1.57
C GLY A 431 -64.78 -32.29 0.79
N ALA A 432 -63.65 -31.58 0.94
CA ALA A 432 -62.76 -31.06 -0.12
C ALA A 432 -63.10 -29.80 -0.98
N LEU A 433 -62.13 -28.87 -0.94
CA LEU A 433 -61.56 -28.03 -2.02
C LEU A 433 -62.49 -27.34 -3.02
N VAL A 434 -62.46 -25.99 -3.06
CA VAL A 434 -62.29 -25.19 -4.30
C VAL A 434 -61.60 -23.86 -3.96
N ALA A 435 -60.64 -23.48 -4.80
CA ALA A 435 -59.82 -22.28 -4.76
C ALA A 435 -60.41 -21.10 -5.55
N LEU A 436 -59.76 -19.92 -5.35
CA LEU A 436 -59.70 -18.71 -6.21
C LEU A 436 -60.83 -17.66 -6.08
N PRO A 437 -60.62 -16.37 -6.49
CA PRO A 437 -59.42 -15.77 -7.12
C PRO A 437 -58.91 -14.45 -6.49
N ALA A 438 -57.67 -14.11 -6.83
CA ALA A 438 -57.11 -12.76 -6.76
C ALA A 438 -57.62 -11.88 -7.92
N PRO A 439 -57.58 -10.55 -7.80
CA PRO A 439 -57.55 -9.68 -8.97
C PRO A 439 -56.16 -9.08 -9.18
N THR A 440 -55.67 -9.31 -10.39
CA THR A 440 -54.61 -8.59 -11.09
C THR A 440 -55.02 -7.15 -11.41
N SER A 441 -54.06 -6.22 -11.39
CA SER A 441 -54.09 -5.04 -12.25
C SER A 441 -52.66 -4.64 -12.60
N GLU A 442 -52.26 -5.00 -13.82
CA GLU A 442 -51.14 -4.44 -14.55
C GLU A 442 -51.42 -2.97 -14.89
N HIS A 443 -50.38 -2.13 -14.94
CA HIS A 443 -50.18 -1.17 -16.04
C HIS A 443 -48.70 -0.75 -16.14
N HIS A 444 -48.05 -1.37 -17.13
CA HIS A 444 -47.20 -0.81 -18.19
C HIS A 444 -46.15 0.28 -17.91
N ALA A 445 -44.92 -0.08 -18.26
CA ALA A 445 -43.80 0.80 -18.59
C ALA A 445 -44.00 1.54 -19.92
N GLN A 446 -43.40 2.73 -20.04
CA GLN A 446 -42.76 3.14 -21.29
C GLN A 446 -41.63 4.16 -21.08
N VAL A 447 -40.49 3.80 -21.67
CA VAL A 447 -39.30 4.60 -21.95
C VAL A 447 -39.61 5.62 -23.05
N LEU A 448 -38.99 6.81 -23.01
CA LEU A 448 -38.45 7.47 -24.21
C LEU A 448 -37.45 8.58 -23.83
N ALA A 449 -36.25 8.46 -24.40
CA ALA A 449 -35.25 9.50 -24.49
C ALA A 449 -35.50 10.37 -25.73
N SER A 450 -35.15 11.66 -25.69
CA SER A 450 -34.33 12.32 -26.73
C SER A 450 -33.95 13.75 -26.36
N GLN A 451 -32.71 14.05 -26.71
CA GLN A 451 -31.91 15.28 -26.78
C GLN A 451 -32.64 16.63 -27.03
N ALA A 452 -32.09 17.70 -26.46
CA ALA A 452 -31.69 18.91 -27.19
C ALA A 452 -30.66 19.73 -26.38
N GLU A 453 -29.62 20.18 -27.08
CA GLU A 453 -28.57 21.11 -26.63
C GLU A 453 -29.08 22.55 -26.51
N ALA A 454 -28.42 23.35 -25.66
CA ALA A 454 -27.80 24.66 -25.97
C ALA A 454 -27.96 25.74 -24.89
N GLU A 455 -26.80 26.33 -24.57
CA GLU A 455 -26.50 27.71 -24.17
C GLU A 455 -26.87 28.29 -22.79
N ALA A 456 -25.78 28.59 -22.06
CA ALA A 456 -25.44 29.86 -21.42
C ALA A 456 -26.55 30.72 -20.79
N ASP A 457 -26.45 30.99 -19.48
CA ASP A 457 -25.90 32.25 -18.93
C ASP A 457 -26.17 32.36 -17.41
N LYS A 458 -25.20 32.96 -16.69
CA LYS A 458 -25.25 33.54 -15.33
C LYS A 458 -25.83 32.73 -14.17
N ARG A 459 -24.96 31.95 -13.49
CA ARG A 459 -25.09 31.72 -12.04
C ARG A 459 -24.39 32.85 -11.27
N LYS A 460 -25.19 33.64 -10.54
CA LYS A 460 -24.73 34.51 -9.45
C LYS A 460 -24.22 33.64 -8.31
N ILE A 461 -22.95 33.79 -7.95
CA ILE A 461 -22.38 33.30 -6.69
C ILE A 461 -22.45 34.48 -5.70
N PRO A 462 -23.00 34.29 -4.49
CA PRO A 462 -22.96 35.32 -3.45
C PRO A 462 -21.57 35.43 -2.85
N GLU A 463 -21.14 36.67 -2.63
CA GLU A 463 -19.97 37.07 -1.88
C GLU A 463 -19.95 36.41 -0.50
N ILE A 464 -18.89 35.65 -0.21
CA ILE A 464 -18.47 35.32 1.16
C ILE A 464 -17.06 35.88 1.30
N GLU A 465 -16.90 36.65 2.36
CA GLU A 465 -15.79 37.52 2.67
C GLU A 465 -14.41 36.84 2.63
N ASP A 466 -13.53 37.55 1.95
CA ASP A 466 -12.13 37.31 1.75
C ASP A 466 -11.35 37.61 3.04
N SER A 467 -10.98 36.58 3.80
CA SER A 467 -10.11 36.78 4.99
C SER A 467 -8.95 35.78 5.11
N CYS A 468 -8.65 35.01 4.06
CA CYS A 468 -7.51 34.09 4.06
C CYS A 468 -6.59 34.18 2.83
N CYS A 469 -6.70 35.22 1.99
CA CYS A 469 -5.93 35.34 0.75
C CYS A 469 -4.64 36.18 0.86
N GLY A 470 -4.19 36.61 2.04
CA GLY A 470 -2.95 37.41 2.16
C GLY A 470 -1.65 36.60 1.97
N ARG A 471 -1.59 35.39 2.55
CA ARG A 471 -0.35 34.57 2.55
C ARG A 471 -0.05 33.93 1.19
N GLY A 472 -1.07 33.41 0.51
CA GLY A 472 -0.89 32.72 -0.78
C GLY A 472 -0.36 33.64 -1.88
N PHE A 473 -0.82 34.89 -1.95
CA PHE A 473 -0.30 35.85 -2.92
C PHE A 473 1.13 36.30 -2.59
N GLN A 474 1.49 36.41 -1.32
CA GLN A 474 2.85 36.78 -0.90
C GLN A 474 3.85 35.65 -1.17
N GLU A 475 3.46 34.40 -0.97
CA GLU A 475 4.27 33.22 -1.32
C GLU A 475 4.41 33.07 -2.84
N LEU A 476 3.36 33.36 -3.60
CA LEU A 476 3.41 33.34 -5.07
C LEU A 476 4.33 34.44 -5.62
N GLU A 477 4.28 35.66 -5.09
CA GLU A 477 5.17 36.75 -5.51
C GLU A 477 6.64 36.44 -5.13
N LYS A 478 6.87 35.83 -3.97
CA LYS A 478 8.21 35.38 -3.55
C LYS A 478 8.74 34.27 -4.47
N ALA A 479 7.94 33.26 -4.78
CA ALA A 479 8.32 32.20 -5.72
C ALA A 479 8.61 32.74 -7.13
N LYS A 480 7.84 33.75 -7.58
CA LYS A 480 8.07 34.42 -8.85
C LYS A 480 9.38 35.19 -8.87
N GLN A 481 9.73 35.87 -7.77
CA GLN A 481 11.02 36.56 -7.63
C GLN A 481 12.20 35.57 -7.60
N GLU A 482 12.06 34.45 -6.88
CA GLU A 482 13.07 33.39 -6.84
C GLU A 482 13.32 32.76 -8.22
N CYS A 483 12.25 32.50 -8.98
CA CYS A 483 12.36 32.04 -10.37
C CYS A 483 13.09 33.04 -11.27
N GLN A 484 12.85 34.35 -11.12
CA GLN A 484 13.58 35.37 -11.88
C GLN A 484 15.06 35.46 -11.49
N ASP A 485 15.37 35.30 -10.21
CA ASP A 485 16.76 35.30 -9.72
C ASP A 485 17.52 34.06 -10.21
N LEU A 486 16.89 32.88 -10.20
CA LEU A 486 17.45 31.66 -10.76
C LEU A 486 17.67 31.78 -12.26
N LYS A 487 16.74 32.40 -13.00
CA LYS A 487 16.92 32.69 -14.43
C LYS A 487 18.15 33.56 -14.69
N ARG A 488 18.35 34.64 -13.90
CA ARG A 488 19.54 35.51 -14.02
C ARG A 488 20.85 34.77 -13.70
N LYS A 489 20.84 33.88 -12.69
CA LYS A 489 22.00 33.04 -12.35
C LYS A 489 22.32 32.04 -13.47
N LEU A 490 21.30 31.44 -14.06
CA LEU A 490 21.46 30.52 -15.18
C LEU A 490 22.05 31.23 -16.40
N GLU A 491 21.52 32.39 -16.78
CA GLU A 491 22.08 33.21 -17.88
C GLU A 491 23.54 33.62 -17.63
N THR A 492 23.92 33.85 -16.37
CA THR A 492 25.30 34.16 -15.99
C THR A 492 26.20 32.92 -16.15
N CYS A 493 25.74 31.75 -15.71
CA CYS A 493 26.47 30.49 -15.89
C CYS A 493 26.64 30.14 -17.36
N CYS A 494 25.60 30.33 -18.19
CA CYS A 494 25.68 30.12 -19.63
C CYS A 494 26.72 31.03 -20.29
N ARG A 495 26.78 32.32 -19.91
CA ARG A 495 27.82 33.24 -20.41
C ARG A 495 29.23 32.81 -19.99
N ASN A 496 29.39 32.33 -18.76
CA ASN A 496 30.68 31.84 -18.27
C ASN A 496 31.14 30.58 -19.02
N LEU A 497 30.23 29.64 -19.28
CA LEU A 497 30.51 28.44 -20.06
C LEU A 497 30.93 28.80 -21.49
N GLN A 498 30.20 29.69 -22.16
CA GLN A 498 30.59 30.16 -23.50
C GLN A 498 31.97 30.84 -23.52
N HIS A 499 32.32 31.57 -22.46
CA HIS A 499 33.65 32.17 -22.34
C HIS A 499 34.74 31.12 -22.11
N LEU A 500 34.46 30.09 -21.31
CA LEU A 500 35.38 28.97 -21.07
C LEU A 500 35.61 28.16 -22.35
N GLU A 501 34.55 27.92 -23.12
CA GLU A 501 34.59 27.24 -24.41
C GLU A 501 35.43 28.02 -25.42
N ARG A 502 35.23 29.34 -25.54
CA ARG A 502 36.08 30.20 -26.40
C ARG A 502 37.54 30.16 -25.98
N LYS A 503 37.83 30.17 -24.67
CA LYS A 503 39.20 30.04 -24.16
C LYS A 503 39.81 28.68 -24.48
N HIS A 504 39.05 27.60 -24.29
CA HIS A 504 39.50 26.25 -24.62
C HIS A 504 39.80 26.13 -26.12
N LYS A 505 38.91 26.65 -26.97
CA LYS A 505 39.10 26.69 -28.42
C LYS A 505 40.37 27.46 -28.80
N ALA A 506 40.61 28.64 -28.22
CA ALA A 506 41.83 29.41 -28.46
C ALA A 506 43.11 28.69 -28.01
N VAL A 507 43.05 27.92 -26.91
CA VAL A 507 44.19 27.10 -26.44
C VAL A 507 44.44 25.93 -27.40
N VAL A 508 43.38 25.25 -27.85
CA VAL A 508 43.48 24.15 -28.83
C VAL A 508 44.04 24.64 -30.16
N GLU A 509 43.59 25.78 -30.67
CA GLU A 509 44.13 26.39 -31.90
C GLU A 509 45.60 26.79 -31.76
N LYS A 510 46.02 27.28 -30.56
CA LYS A 510 47.42 27.62 -30.29
C LYS A 510 48.33 26.40 -30.19
N ILE A 511 47.83 25.27 -29.67
CA ILE A 511 48.56 24.00 -29.62
C ILE A 511 48.62 23.36 -31.01
N GLY A 512 47.55 23.46 -31.80
CA GLY A 512 47.49 22.98 -33.18
C GLY A 512 48.39 23.74 -34.16
N GLY A 513 48.77 24.99 -33.86
CA GLY A 513 49.69 25.79 -34.68
C GLY A 513 51.18 25.66 -34.30
N GLN A 514 51.52 24.84 -33.29
CA GLN A 514 52.91 24.58 -32.86
C GLN A 514 53.39 23.16 -33.20
N ILE A 515 52.58 22.39 -33.93
CA ILE A 515 52.92 21.10 -34.55
C ILE A 515 53.05 21.36 -36.05
#